data_AF-A0A522VD72-F1
#
_entry.id   AF-A0A522VD72-F1
#
_cell.length_a   1.000
_cell.length_b   1.000
_cell.length_c   1.000
_cell.angle_alpha   90.00
_cell.angle_beta   90.00
_cell.angle_gamma   90.00
#
_symmetry.space_group_name_H-M   'P 1'
#
loop_
_entity.id
_entity.type
_entity.pdbx_description
1 polymer ?
#
loop_
_entity_poly.entity_id
_entity_poly.type
_entity_poly.pdbx_seq_one_letter_code
_entity_poly.pdbx_strand_id
1 'polypeptide(L)'
;MINHARPHYRLRWLKFISLASVALLLSGCVYLRLLETKNQIADFDHNFRVDTGNHFTVHFLRPTLLSDDFTNLSGIEPTTHQVQETSQSNIYTFQKIDVNDNVVDAPAGNLIFKLTFDEHDRLTSWDFSPAFLIMAPAAFLEASIRSLGSATIDQGKHRVSADSDSLDKVAAQLPPRSSIVAALGEPVEIAHRQNSLRYIYRFRLDGRAVDESHEKNRYAEAKLDFDKQTDRLQKMSSRFAGLKIAINYRRLAQAE
;
A
#
# COMPACT_ATOMS: atom_id res chain seq x y z
N MET A 1 42.63 -40.48 -39.35
CA MET A 1 42.84 -40.22 -37.91
C MET A 1 41.73 -39.32 -37.42
N ILE A 2 40.72 -39.87 -36.72
CA ILE A 2 39.60 -39.09 -36.18
C ILE A 2 39.78 -39.05 -34.66
N ASN A 3 40.07 -37.87 -34.13
CA ASN A 3 40.26 -37.62 -32.71
C ASN A 3 38.89 -37.52 -32.01
N HIS A 4 38.58 -38.50 -31.15
CA HIS A 4 37.49 -38.39 -30.18
C HIS A 4 37.99 -37.67 -28.92
N ALA A 5 37.71 -36.37 -28.84
CA ALA A 5 37.89 -35.58 -27.61
C ALA A 5 36.58 -35.51 -26.80
N ARG A 6 36.73 -35.67 -25.49
CA ARG A 6 35.78 -36.16 -24.46
C ARG A 6 34.68 -35.17 -24.01
N PRO A 7 33.58 -35.67 -23.40
CA PRO A 7 32.36 -34.91 -23.09
C PRO A 7 32.35 -34.22 -21.70
N HIS A 8 33.50 -33.79 -21.18
CA HIS A 8 33.58 -33.27 -19.81
C HIS A 8 32.96 -31.88 -19.60
N TYR A 9 32.74 -31.11 -20.67
CA TYR A 9 32.13 -29.79 -20.59
C TYR A 9 30.62 -29.84 -20.32
N ARG A 10 29.88 -30.84 -20.85
CA ARG A 10 28.41 -30.90 -20.72
C ARG A 10 27.93 -31.19 -19.29
N LEU A 11 28.67 -32.02 -18.54
CA LEU A 11 28.28 -32.40 -17.18
C LEU A 11 28.47 -31.26 -16.15
N ARG A 12 29.44 -30.37 -16.38
CA ARG A 12 29.65 -29.17 -15.54
C ARG A 12 28.54 -28.14 -15.74
N TRP A 13 28.13 -27.91 -16.99
CA TRP A 13 27.04 -26.98 -17.32
C TRP A 13 25.70 -27.44 -16.78
N LEU A 14 25.39 -28.75 -16.81
CA LEU A 14 24.18 -29.31 -16.21
C LEU A 14 24.13 -29.10 -14.68
N LYS A 15 25.26 -29.20 -13.98
CA LYS A 15 25.34 -28.91 -12.54
C LYS A 15 25.13 -27.43 -12.24
N PHE A 16 25.67 -26.52 -13.06
CA PHE A 16 25.43 -25.08 -12.91
C PHE A 16 23.96 -24.70 -13.20
N ILE A 17 23.34 -25.29 -14.23
CA ILE A 17 21.91 -25.06 -14.54
C ILE A 17 21.02 -25.60 -13.41
N SER A 18 21.34 -26.78 -12.87
CA SER A 18 20.64 -27.35 -11.72
C SER A 18 20.76 -26.46 -10.48
N LEU A 19 21.98 -25.98 -10.17
CA LEU A 19 22.21 -25.12 -9.01
C LEU A 19 21.53 -23.76 -9.17
N ALA A 20 21.56 -23.17 -10.37
CA ALA A 20 20.86 -21.93 -10.68
C ALA A 20 19.33 -22.09 -10.60
N SER A 21 18.80 -23.22 -11.07
CA SER A 21 17.36 -23.53 -10.98
C SER A 21 16.93 -23.72 -9.53
N VAL A 22 17.74 -24.40 -8.71
CA VAL A 22 17.49 -24.56 -7.27
C VAL A 22 17.60 -23.22 -6.53
N ALA A 23 18.59 -22.39 -6.87
CA ALA A 23 18.72 -21.05 -6.29
C ALA A 23 17.52 -20.14 -6.62
N LEU A 24 17.01 -20.19 -7.86
CA LEU A 24 15.82 -19.45 -8.28
C LEU A 24 14.53 -19.93 -7.60
N LEU A 25 14.45 -21.22 -7.26
CA LEU A 25 13.34 -21.79 -6.48
C LEU A 25 13.42 -21.44 -4.99
N LEU A 26 14.63 -21.26 -4.45
CA LEU A 26 14.88 -20.91 -3.05
C LEU A 26 14.68 -19.41 -2.78
N SER A 27 14.95 -18.54 -3.76
CA SER A 27 14.57 -17.13 -3.71
C SER A 27 13.07 -17.01 -4.02
N GLY A 28 12.22 -17.28 -3.02
CA GLY A 28 10.76 -17.18 -3.17
C GLY A 28 10.38 -15.88 -3.89
N CYS A 29 9.71 -16.01 -5.03
CA CYS A 29 9.33 -14.88 -5.87
C CYS A 29 8.34 -13.98 -5.11
N VAL A 30 8.60 -12.67 -5.06
CA VAL A 30 7.74 -11.64 -4.43
C VAL A 30 6.26 -11.84 -4.81
N TYR A 31 5.99 -12.17 -6.08
CA TYR A 31 4.64 -12.39 -6.59
C TYR A 31 3.92 -13.60 -6.01
N LEU A 32 4.65 -14.67 -5.65
CA LEU A 32 4.07 -15.84 -4.99
C LEU A 32 3.65 -15.50 -3.56
N ARG A 33 4.50 -14.76 -2.82
CA ARG A 33 4.17 -14.27 -1.48
C ARG A 33 2.97 -13.33 -1.50
N LEU A 34 2.91 -12.39 -2.44
CA LEU A 34 1.74 -11.53 -2.64
C LEU A 34 0.46 -12.31 -2.95
N LEU A 35 0.55 -13.34 -3.79
CA LEU A 35 -0.59 -14.21 -4.09
C LEU A 35 -1.04 -14.98 -2.84
N GLU A 36 -0.09 -15.47 -2.05
CA GLU A 36 -0.39 -16.14 -0.79
C GLU A 36 -1.05 -15.19 0.20
N THR A 37 -0.54 -13.96 0.38
CA THR A 37 -1.18 -12.93 1.21
C THR A 37 -2.59 -12.62 0.71
N LYS A 38 -2.79 -12.50 -0.61
CA LYS A 38 -4.14 -12.31 -1.18
C LYS A 38 -5.08 -13.47 -0.82
N ASN A 39 -4.61 -14.71 -0.90
CA ASN A 39 -5.40 -15.88 -0.52
C ASN A 39 -5.70 -15.89 0.99
N GLN A 40 -4.76 -15.46 1.82
CA GLN A 40 -4.99 -15.28 3.26
C GLN A 40 -6.07 -14.21 3.53
N ILE A 41 -6.12 -13.13 2.74
CA ILE A 41 -7.16 -12.08 2.90
C ILE A 41 -8.55 -12.66 2.62
N ALA A 42 -8.69 -13.69 1.78
CA ALA A 42 -9.97 -14.36 1.56
C ALA A 42 -10.50 -15.10 2.82
N ASP A 43 -9.62 -15.42 3.76
CA ASP A 43 -9.93 -15.95 5.09
C ASP A 43 -9.42 -14.96 6.16
N PHE A 44 -9.94 -13.73 6.09
CA PHE A 44 -9.38 -12.57 6.78
C PHE A 44 -9.26 -12.76 8.29
N ASP A 45 -10.34 -13.12 8.98
CA ASP A 45 -10.37 -13.18 10.46
C ASP A 45 -9.50 -14.30 11.05
N HIS A 46 -9.08 -15.26 10.23
CA HIS A 46 -8.17 -16.32 10.65
C HIS A 46 -6.68 -15.97 10.45
N ASN A 47 -6.38 -15.06 9.51
CA ASN A 47 -5.02 -14.72 9.12
C ASN A 47 -4.63 -13.28 9.51
N PHE A 48 -5.60 -12.44 9.84
CA PHE A 48 -5.42 -11.03 10.17
C PHE A 48 -6.20 -10.63 11.42
N ARG A 49 -5.69 -9.60 12.10
CA ARG A 49 -6.37 -8.92 13.19
C ARG A 49 -6.19 -7.42 13.00
N VAL A 50 -7.25 -6.65 13.19
CA VAL A 50 -7.21 -5.18 13.07
C VAL A 50 -7.34 -4.57 14.45
N ASP A 51 -6.43 -3.65 14.78
CA ASP A 51 -6.56 -2.75 15.91
C ASP A 51 -6.94 -1.36 15.41
N THR A 52 -8.06 -0.85 15.92
CA THR A 52 -8.56 0.50 15.59
C THR A 52 -8.56 1.37 16.84
N GLY A 53 -7.96 2.55 16.74
CA GLY A 53 -7.96 3.57 17.78
C GLY A 53 -7.54 4.91 17.17
N ASN A 54 -6.48 5.52 17.71
CA ASN A 54 -5.85 6.67 17.06
C ASN A 54 -5.13 6.26 15.77
N HIS A 55 -4.63 5.04 15.73
CA HIS A 55 -4.00 4.43 14.57
C HIS A 55 -4.90 3.31 14.04
N PHE A 56 -4.58 2.86 12.83
CA PHE A 56 -5.15 1.66 12.25
C PHE A 56 -3.99 0.71 12.01
N THR A 57 -4.01 -0.44 12.67
CA THR A 57 -2.94 -1.43 12.56
C THR A 57 -3.50 -2.75 12.08
N VAL A 58 -2.95 -3.27 10.98
CA VAL A 58 -3.24 -4.61 10.47
C VAL A 58 -2.15 -5.54 10.96
N HIS A 59 -2.51 -6.53 11.76
CA HIS A 59 -1.63 -7.58 12.23
C HIS A 59 -1.76 -8.82 11.35
N PHE A 60 -0.62 -9.37 10.94
CA PHE A 60 -0.53 -10.58 10.14
C PHE A 60 -0.25 -11.75 11.08
N LEU A 61 -1.23 -12.63 11.28
CA LEU A 61 -1.12 -13.77 12.20
C LEU A 61 -0.28 -14.91 11.58
N ARG A 62 -0.19 -14.95 10.24
CA ARG A 62 0.61 -15.90 9.46
C ARG A 62 1.40 -15.17 8.39
N PRO A 63 2.44 -14.41 8.77
CA PRO A 63 3.07 -13.47 7.87
C PRO A 63 3.88 -14.19 6.77
N THR A 64 3.66 -13.78 5.53
CA THR A 64 4.34 -14.33 4.35
C THR A 64 5.26 -13.32 3.66
N LEU A 65 4.90 -12.03 3.69
CA LEU A 65 5.65 -10.94 3.06
C LEU A 65 6.94 -10.64 3.83
N LEU A 66 8.01 -10.31 3.09
CA LEU A 66 9.31 -9.92 3.62
C LEU A 66 9.52 -8.41 3.55
N SER A 67 10.53 -7.87 4.26
CA SER A 67 10.83 -6.43 4.20
C SER A 67 11.22 -5.96 2.80
N ASP A 68 12.03 -6.76 2.11
CA ASP A 68 12.43 -6.48 0.73
C ASP A 68 11.26 -6.51 -0.26
N ASP A 69 10.17 -7.23 0.03
CA ASP A 69 9.00 -7.27 -0.86
C ASP A 69 8.42 -5.87 -1.07
N PHE A 70 8.31 -5.09 0.00
CA PHE A 70 7.76 -3.73 -0.10
C PHE A 70 8.69 -2.82 -0.91
N THR A 71 9.98 -2.83 -0.65
CA THR A 71 10.97 -2.04 -1.40
C THR A 71 10.99 -2.43 -2.87
N ASN A 72 10.96 -3.74 -3.17
CA ASN A 72 10.91 -4.26 -4.55
C ASN A 72 9.65 -3.85 -5.31
N LEU A 73 8.49 -3.80 -4.64
CA LEU A 73 7.21 -3.45 -5.27
C LEU A 73 7.03 -1.93 -5.44
N SER A 74 7.50 -1.18 -4.45
CA SER A 74 7.29 0.26 -4.39
C SER A 74 8.42 1.06 -5.04
N GLY A 75 9.62 0.50 -5.12
CA GLY A 75 10.82 1.19 -5.58
C GLY A 75 11.24 2.36 -4.68
N ILE A 76 10.82 2.38 -3.42
CA ILE A 76 11.21 3.40 -2.44
C ILE A 76 11.81 2.78 -1.19
N GLU A 77 12.80 3.46 -0.63
CA GLU A 77 13.42 3.11 0.65
C GLU A 77 12.64 3.76 1.80
N PRO A 78 12.61 3.15 2.99
CA PRO A 78 12.01 3.79 4.15
C PRO A 78 12.78 5.04 4.56
N THR A 79 12.06 6.00 5.15
CA THR A 79 12.63 7.17 5.81
C THR A 79 13.54 6.76 6.97
N THR A 80 13.15 5.72 7.70
CA THR A 80 13.91 5.26 8.86
C THR A 80 13.78 3.75 9.03
N HIS A 81 14.91 3.11 9.32
CA HIS A 81 14.97 1.74 9.83
C HIS A 81 15.14 1.79 11.35
N GLN A 82 14.26 1.10 12.08
CA GLN A 82 14.38 0.92 13.52
C GLN A 82 14.59 -0.55 13.82
N VAL A 83 15.67 -0.89 14.50
CA VAL A 83 15.96 -2.25 14.95
C VAL A 83 15.80 -2.30 16.47
N GLN A 84 15.03 -3.27 16.93
CA GLN A 84 14.85 -3.64 18.34
C GLN A 84 15.33 -5.08 18.53
N GLU A 85 15.49 -5.54 19.78
CA GLU A 85 16.11 -6.85 20.10
C GLU A 85 15.50 -8.03 19.33
N THR A 86 14.19 -8.00 19.07
CA THR A 86 13.44 -9.10 18.42
C THR A 86 12.58 -8.65 17.23
N SER A 87 12.66 -7.38 16.83
CA SER A 87 11.87 -6.86 15.71
C SER A 87 12.59 -5.75 14.97
N GLN A 88 12.26 -5.60 13.69
CA GLN A 88 12.68 -4.44 12.92
C GLN A 88 11.48 -3.72 12.34
N SER A 89 11.61 -2.42 12.07
CA SER A 89 10.56 -1.61 11.49
C SER A 89 11.07 -0.68 10.41
N ASN A 90 10.35 -0.64 9.30
CA ASN A 90 10.55 0.32 8.22
C ASN A 90 9.47 1.40 8.32
N ILE A 91 9.89 2.64 8.49
CA ILE A 91 8.99 3.80 8.63
C ILE A 91 9.09 4.63 7.36
N TYR A 92 7.92 4.91 6.77
CA TYR A 92 7.80 5.76 5.59
C TYR A 92 7.05 7.04 5.98
N THR A 93 7.74 8.17 5.92
CA THR A 93 7.20 9.47 6.29
C THR A 93 6.94 10.29 5.04
N PHE A 94 5.68 10.61 4.78
CA PHE A 94 5.27 11.44 3.67
C PHE A 94 4.86 12.82 4.19
N GLN A 95 5.61 13.83 3.75
CA GLN A 95 5.42 15.23 4.10
C GLN A 95 4.52 15.90 3.08
N LYS A 96 3.57 16.72 3.52
CA LYS A 96 2.74 17.49 2.60
C LYS A 96 3.60 18.50 1.84
N ILE A 97 3.32 18.68 0.55
CA ILE A 97 3.99 19.66 -0.29
C ILE A 97 3.00 20.62 -0.96
N ASP A 98 3.45 21.84 -1.25
CA ASP A 98 2.69 22.83 -2.01
C ASP A 98 2.83 22.64 -3.53
N VAL A 99 2.30 23.58 -4.31
CA VAL A 99 2.38 23.57 -5.79
C VAL A 99 3.81 23.76 -6.33
N ASN A 100 4.73 24.22 -5.49
CA ASN A 100 6.14 24.48 -5.82
C ASN A 100 7.07 23.40 -5.23
N ASP A 101 6.52 22.26 -4.78
CA ASP A 101 7.25 21.16 -4.14
C ASP A 101 7.95 21.52 -2.81
N ASN A 102 7.55 22.62 -2.18
CA ASN A 102 8.02 22.98 -0.84
C ASN A 102 7.24 22.19 0.21
N VAL A 103 7.95 21.71 1.24
CA VAL A 103 7.31 21.07 2.39
C VAL A 103 6.50 22.10 3.16
N VAL A 104 5.25 21.75 3.46
CA VAL A 104 4.34 22.58 4.26
C VAL A 104 3.75 21.74 5.38
N ASP A 105 3.54 22.37 6.54
CA ASP A 105 2.98 21.67 7.68
C ASP A 105 1.49 21.38 7.46
N ALA A 106 1.12 20.12 7.68
CA ALA A 106 -0.27 19.72 7.84
C ALA A 106 -0.62 19.75 9.33
N PRO A 107 -1.75 20.33 9.76
CA PRO A 107 -2.15 20.39 11.17
C PRO A 107 -2.17 19.03 11.89
N ALA A 108 -2.55 17.96 11.19
CA ALA A 108 -2.57 16.58 11.71
C ALA A 108 -1.20 15.88 11.63
N GLY A 109 -0.17 16.55 11.11
CA GLY A 109 1.17 16.01 10.92
C GLY A 109 1.35 15.21 9.62
N ASN A 110 2.48 14.50 9.54
CA ASN A 110 2.87 13.72 8.36
C ASN A 110 2.05 12.43 8.23
N LEU A 111 1.92 11.96 6.99
CA LEU A 111 1.40 10.60 6.76
C LEU A 111 2.54 9.62 7.06
N ILE A 112 2.34 8.76 8.06
CA ILE A 112 3.34 7.77 8.46
C ILE A 112 2.75 6.39 8.24
N PHE A 113 3.53 5.55 7.59
CA PHE A 113 3.26 4.13 7.44
C PHE A 113 4.42 3.38 8.07
N LYS A 114 4.12 2.51 9.02
CA LYS A 114 5.12 1.69 9.70
C LYS A 114 4.85 0.23 9.39
N LEU A 115 5.86 -0.43 8.82
CA LEU A 115 5.89 -1.87 8.61
C LEU A 115 6.79 -2.46 9.68
N THR A 116 6.31 -3.44 10.43
CA THR A 116 7.10 -4.14 11.45
C THR A 116 7.27 -5.60 11.06
N PHE A 117 8.47 -6.11 11.29
CA PHE A 117 8.91 -7.44 10.89
C PHE A 117 9.42 -8.22 12.11
N ASP A 118 9.23 -9.53 12.08
CA ASP A 118 9.81 -10.45 13.07
C ASP A 118 11.31 -10.71 12.82
N GLU A 119 11.92 -11.52 13.68
CA GLU A 119 13.31 -11.97 13.57
C GLU A 119 13.63 -12.77 12.28
N HIS A 120 12.60 -13.26 11.58
CA HIS A 120 12.72 -13.97 10.31
C HIS A 120 12.42 -13.06 9.11
N ASP A 121 12.39 -11.74 9.33
CA ASP A 121 12.09 -10.71 8.34
C ASP A 121 10.66 -10.77 7.76
N ARG A 122 9.69 -11.35 8.48
CA ARG A 122 8.30 -11.45 8.00
C ARG A 122 7.45 -10.31 8.53
N LEU A 123 6.65 -9.70 7.66
CA LEU A 123 5.78 -8.56 7.97
C LEU A 123 4.69 -8.97 8.97
N THR A 124 4.84 -8.58 10.23
CA THR A 124 3.89 -8.90 11.30
C THR A 124 2.84 -7.81 11.52
N SER A 125 3.14 -6.56 11.18
CA SER A 125 2.13 -5.51 11.22
C SER A 125 2.37 -4.36 10.24
N TRP A 126 1.26 -3.76 9.83
CA TRP A 126 1.22 -2.54 9.03
C TRP A 126 0.35 -1.49 9.71
N ASP A 127 0.99 -0.42 10.19
CA ASP A 127 0.40 0.67 10.93
C ASP A 127 0.25 1.93 10.09
N PHE A 128 -0.89 2.60 10.24
CA PHE A 128 -1.26 3.83 9.54
C PHE A 128 -1.50 4.96 10.54
N SER A 129 -0.86 6.10 10.28
CA SER A 129 -0.95 7.25 11.18
C SER A 129 -2.34 7.89 11.23
N PRO A 130 -2.65 8.64 12.30
CA PRO A 130 -3.93 9.37 12.42
C PRO A 130 -4.19 10.31 11.23
N ALA A 131 -3.13 10.95 10.72
CA ALA A 131 -3.20 11.84 9.56
C ALA A 131 -3.74 11.14 8.30
N PHE A 132 -3.44 9.85 8.12
CA PHE A 132 -3.98 9.06 7.01
C PHE A 132 -5.48 8.74 7.21
N LEU A 133 -5.88 8.43 8.45
CA LEU A 133 -7.25 8.04 8.77
C LEU A 133 -8.28 9.15 8.59
N ILE A 134 -7.84 10.40 8.54
CA ILE A 134 -8.68 11.54 8.13
C ILE A 134 -9.20 11.39 6.69
N MET A 135 -8.39 10.82 5.79
CA MET A 135 -8.78 10.60 4.39
C MET A 135 -9.41 9.23 4.15
N ALA A 136 -8.99 8.22 4.93
CA ALA A 136 -9.43 6.84 4.83
C ALA A 136 -9.81 6.32 6.23
N PRO A 137 -11.05 6.58 6.69
CA PRO A 137 -11.46 6.17 8.02
C PRO A 137 -11.35 4.65 8.21
N ALA A 138 -10.98 4.23 9.42
CA ALA A 138 -10.64 2.85 9.76
C ALA A 138 -11.64 1.81 9.24
N ALA A 139 -12.93 2.00 9.46
CA ALA A 139 -13.97 1.05 9.03
C ALA A 139 -14.01 0.87 7.50
N PHE A 140 -13.80 1.94 6.73
CA PHE A 140 -13.72 1.85 5.28
C PHE A 140 -12.39 1.27 4.79
N LEU A 141 -11.30 1.54 5.50
CA LEU A 141 -9.99 0.98 5.19
C LEU A 141 -9.98 -0.54 5.42
N GLU A 142 -10.51 -1.02 6.54
CA GLU A 142 -10.69 -2.44 6.81
C GLU A 142 -11.58 -3.12 5.76
N ALA A 143 -12.75 -2.54 5.48
CA ALA A 143 -13.64 -3.07 4.44
C ALA A 143 -12.94 -3.13 3.07
N SER A 144 -12.13 -2.11 2.75
CA SER A 144 -11.34 -2.08 1.52
C SER A 144 -10.28 -3.18 1.49
N ILE A 145 -9.60 -3.46 2.59
CA ILE A 145 -8.61 -4.55 2.68
C ILE A 145 -9.30 -5.91 2.56
N ARG A 146 -10.38 -6.15 3.32
CA ARG A 146 -11.18 -7.38 3.25
C ARG A 146 -11.66 -7.67 1.83
N SER A 147 -12.01 -6.63 1.08
CA SER A 147 -12.44 -6.77 -0.31
C SER A 147 -11.37 -7.35 -1.25
N LEU A 148 -10.08 -7.20 -0.92
CA LEU A 148 -8.99 -7.70 -1.74
C LEU A 148 -8.95 -9.24 -1.81
N GLY A 149 -9.51 -9.93 -0.80
CA GLY A 149 -9.59 -11.40 -0.77
C GLY A 149 -10.42 -11.94 -1.94
N SER A 150 -11.56 -11.30 -2.19
CA SER A 150 -12.46 -11.62 -3.31
C SER A 150 -12.12 -10.90 -4.60
N ALA A 151 -11.04 -10.11 -4.63
CA ALA A 151 -10.73 -9.29 -5.78
C ALA A 151 -10.20 -10.09 -6.97
N THR A 152 -10.68 -9.72 -8.16
CA THR A 152 -10.12 -10.13 -9.43
C THR A 152 -8.88 -9.30 -9.77
N ILE A 153 -7.82 -9.97 -10.23
CA ILE A 153 -6.60 -9.33 -10.73
C ILE A 153 -6.72 -9.19 -12.25
N ASP A 154 -6.84 -7.96 -12.73
CA ASP A 154 -6.67 -7.65 -14.15
C ASP A 154 -5.17 -7.50 -14.43
N GLN A 155 -4.56 -8.60 -14.90
CA GLN A 155 -3.13 -8.66 -15.20
C GLN A 155 -2.73 -7.69 -16.33
N GLY A 156 -3.61 -7.47 -17.31
CA GLY A 156 -3.33 -6.57 -18.44
C GLY A 156 -3.29 -5.09 -18.04
N LYS A 157 -3.94 -4.73 -16.93
CA LYS A 157 -3.97 -3.34 -16.40
C LYS A 157 -3.25 -3.19 -15.07
N HIS A 158 -2.61 -4.25 -14.56
CA HIS A 158 -2.03 -4.32 -13.22
C HIS A 158 -2.98 -3.75 -12.15
N ARG A 159 -4.25 -4.17 -12.20
CA ARG A 159 -5.31 -3.62 -11.35
C ARG A 159 -5.97 -4.73 -10.56
N VAL A 160 -6.01 -4.55 -9.24
CA VAL A 160 -6.85 -5.37 -8.35
C VAL A 160 -8.19 -4.65 -8.21
N SER A 161 -9.29 -5.37 -8.46
CA SER A 161 -10.64 -4.83 -8.31
C SER A 161 -11.51 -5.83 -7.58
N ALA A 162 -12.01 -5.41 -6.42
CA ALA A 162 -13.03 -6.13 -5.68
C ALA A 162 -14.41 -5.68 -6.14
N ASP A 163 -15.36 -6.60 -6.19
CA ASP A 163 -16.76 -6.24 -6.28
C ASP A 163 -17.22 -5.70 -4.92
N SER A 164 -17.77 -4.49 -4.91
CA SER A 164 -18.23 -3.83 -3.69
C SER A 164 -19.62 -4.30 -3.25
N ASP A 165 -20.31 -5.05 -4.11
CA ASP A 165 -21.70 -5.43 -3.90
C ASP A 165 -21.82 -6.65 -2.98
N SER A 166 -20.74 -7.43 -2.84
CA SER A 166 -20.65 -8.58 -1.91
C SER A 166 -20.03 -8.23 -0.55
N LEU A 167 -19.72 -6.96 -0.29
CA LEU A 167 -19.10 -6.53 0.97
C LEU A 167 -20.15 -6.05 1.96
N ASP A 168 -19.94 -6.39 3.22
CA ASP A 168 -20.71 -5.81 4.32
C ASP A 168 -20.64 -4.29 4.26
N LYS A 169 -21.81 -3.66 4.27
CA LYS A 169 -21.91 -2.22 4.21
C LYS A 169 -21.43 -1.62 5.53
N VAL A 170 -20.59 -0.61 5.44
CA VAL A 170 -19.98 0.10 6.56
C VAL A 170 -20.97 1.13 7.11
N ALA A 171 -21.37 0.95 8.38
CA ALA A 171 -22.16 1.90 9.14
C ALA A 171 -21.28 2.97 9.79
N ALA A 172 -20.55 3.75 8.99
CA ALA A 172 -19.69 4.82 9.48
C ALA A 172 -19.94 6.12 8.72
N GLN A 173 -19.88 7.24 9.44
CA GLN A 173 -20.06 8.56 8.85
C GLN A 173 -18.89 8.91 7.92
N LEU A 174 -19.22 9.46 6.76
CA LEU A 174 -18.23 9.96 5.82
C LEU A 174 -17.65 11.29 6.33
N PRO A 175 -16.32 11.48 6.27
CA PRO A 175 -15.70 12.69 6.76
C PRO A 175 -16.18 13.90 5.93
N PRO A 176 -16.60 14.99 6.58
CA PRO A 176 -16.94 16.22 5.89
C PRO A 176 -15.67 16.88 5.33
N ARG A 177 -15.81 17.65 4.26
CA ARG A 177 -14.70 18.40 3.66
C ARG A 177 -13.99 19.30 4.66
N SER A 178 -14.75 19.97 5.52
CA SER A 178 -14.21 20.88 6.54
C SER A 178 -13.28 20.18 7.54
N SER A 179 -13.56 18.94 7.95
CA SER A 179 -12.67 18.22 8.86
C SER A 179 -11.36 17.82 8.19
N ILE A 180 -11.40 17.48 6.90
CA ILE A 180 -10.20 17.15 6.12
C ILE A 180 -9.34 18.39 5.92
N VAL A 181 -9.93 19.53 5.57
CA VAL A 181 -9.20 20.80 5.44
C VAL A 181 -8.62 21.26 6.78
N ALA A 182 -9.38 21.12 7.88
CA ALA A 182 -8.87 21.46 9.21
C ALA A 182 -7.65 20.61 9.62
N ALA A 183 -7.60 19.36 9.17
CA ALA A 183 -6.54 18.42 9.51
C ALA A 183 -5.34 18.47 8.55
N LEU A 184 -5.58 18.62 7.25
CA LEU A 184 -4.52 18.58 6.24
C LEU A 184 -4.13 19.96 5.72
N GLY A 185 -4.87 21.01 6.08
CA GLY A 185 -4.78 22.34 5.49
C GLY A 185 -5.41 22.41 4.09
N GLU A 186 -5.13 23.49 3.37
CA GLU A 186 -5.64 23.71 2.01
C GLU A 186 -5.03 22.70 1.01
N PRO A 187 -5.81 22.21 0.04
CA PRO A 187 -5.30 21.37 -1.05
C PRO A 187 -4.41 22.16 -2.00
N VAL A 188 -3.60 21.47 -2.81
CA VAL A 188 -2.81 22.11 -3.88
C VAL A 188 -3.67 22.49 -5.08
N GLU A 189 -4.79 21.80 -5.28
CA GLU A 189 -5.72 22.05 -6.38
C GLU A 189 -7.15 21.71 -5.95
N ILE A 190 -8.10 22.54 -6.40
CA ILE A 190 -9.53 22.29 -6.29
C ILE A 190 -10.12 22.25 -7.70
N ALA A 191 -10.63 21.08 -8.10
CA ALA A 191 -11.28 20.90 -9.38
C ALA A 191 -12.80 20.77 -9.22
N HIS A 192 -13.54 21.66 -9.89
CA HIS A 192 -15.00 21.63 -9.91
C HIS A 192 -15.50 20.62 -10.95
N ARG A 193 -16.37 19.71 -10.54
CA ARG A 193 -17.06 18.75 -11.41
C ARG A 193 -18.55 19.00 -11.36
N GLN A 194 -19.35 18.33 -12.18
CA GLN A 194 -20.81 18.52 -12.20
C GLN A 194 -21.40 18.34 -10.79
N ASN A 195 -21.23 17.16 -10.19
CA ASN A 195 -21.85 16.81 -8.89
C ASN A 195 -20.84 16.71 -7.73
N SER A 196 -19.57 17.05 -7.97
CA SER A 196 -18.53 16.92 -6.95
C SER A 196 -17.51 18.04 -6.97
N LEU A 197 -16.84 18.21 -5.83
CA LEU A 197 -15.62 19.00 -5.69
C LEU A 197 -14.46 18.05 -5.44
N ARG A 198 -13.41 18.13 -6.25
CA ARG A 198 -12.22 17.32 -6.09
C ARG A 198 -11.12 18.15 -5.46
N TYR A 199 -10.67 17.72 -4.29
CA TYR A 199 -9.51 18.29 -3.60
C TYR A 199 -8.32 17.39 -3.87
N ILE A 200 -7.20 17.98 -4.26
CA ILE A 200 -5.97 17.27 -4.54
C ILE A 200 -4.93 17.68 -3.50
N TYR A 201 -4.43 16.69 -2.76
CA TYR A 201 -3.32 16.84 -1.84
C TYR A 201 -2.10 16.12 -2.41
N ARG A 202 -0.93 16.72 -2.23
CA ARG A 202 0.35 16.12 -2.63
C ARG A 202 1.25 15.95 -1.42
N PHE A 203 1.96 14.83 -1.43
CA PHE A 203 2.92 14.49 -0.40
C PHE A 203 4.19 13.94 -1.06
N ARG A 204 5.33 14.15 -0.41
CA ARG A 204 6.62 13.61 -0.81
C ARG A 204 7.21 12.79 0.33
N LEU A 205 7.71 11.60 0.00
CA LEU A 205 8.47 10.77 0.91
C LEU A 205 9.76 11.49 1.33
N ASP A 206 9.97 11.59 2.63
CA ASP A 206 11.23 12.00 3.25
C ASP A 206 12.21 10.81 3.26
N GLY A 207 12.55 10.33 2.07
CA GLY A 207 13.30 9.11 1.83
C GLY A 207 13.72 9.07 0.37
N ARG A 208 14.39 8.01 -0.07
CA ARG A 208 14.95 7.90 -1.43
C ARG A 208 14.19 6.88 -2.25
N ALA A 209 14.26 7.03 -3.58
CA ALA A 209 13.91 5.93 -4.47
C ALA A 209 15.11 4.98 -4.58
N VAL A 210 14.84 3.72 -4.94
CA VAL A 210 15.90 2.72 -5.17
C VAL A 210 16.75 3.05 -6.41
N ASP A 211 16.16 3.75 -7.39
CA ASP A 211 16.81 4.25 -8.59
C ASP A 211 16.02 5.40 -9.23
N GLU A 212 16.60 6.05 -10.24
CA GLU A 212 16.00 7.19 -10.95
C GLU A 212 14.64 6.87 -11.59
N SER A 213 14.44 5.63 -12.05
CA SER A 213 13.18 5.22 -12.68
C SER A 213 12.00 5.15 -11.70
N HIS A 214 12.32 5.08 -10.40
CA HIS A 214 11.37 5.02 -9.29
C HIS A 214 11.18 6.34 -8.54
N GLU A 215 11.88 7.43 -8.90
CA GLU A 215 11.76 8.73 -8.20
C GLU A 215 10.30 9.24 -8.10
N LYS A 216 9.50 9.02 -9.14
CA LYS A 216 8.06 9.36 -9.13
C LYS A 216 7.24 8.64 -8.05
N ASN A 217 7.72 7.52 -7.51
CA ASN A 217 7.03 6.74 -6.49
C ASN A 217 7.21 7.35 -5.09
N ARG A 218 8.17 8.26 -4.91
CA ARG A 218 8.31 9.08 -3.70
C ARG A 218 7.18 10.10 -3.56
N TYR A 219 6.50 10.42 -4.66
CA TYR A 219 5.38 11.35 -4.65
C TYR A 219 4.07 10.59 -4.49
N ALA A 220 3.25 11.04 -3.54
CA ALA A 220 1.89 10.59 -3.36
C ALA A 220 0.91 11.71 -3.68
N GLU A 221 -0.12 11.39 -4.46
CA GLU A 221 -1.21 12.32 -4.78
C GLU A 221 -2.51 11.71 -4.28
N ALA A 222 -3.17 12.38 -3.34
CA ALA A 222 -4.47 11.98 -2.81
C ALA A 222 -5.57 12.88 -3.40
N LYS A 223 -6.48 12.26 -4.15
CA LYS A 223 -7.64 12.92 -4.76
C LYS A 223 -8.87 12.55 -3.95
N LEU A 224 -9.50 13.55 -3.37
CA LEU A 224 -10.66 13.43 -2.50
C LEU A 224 -11.84 14.08 -3.20
N ASP A 225 -12.82 13.27 -3.63
CA ASP A 225 -14.04 13.76 -4.23
C ASP A 225 -15.11 13.92 -3.15
N PHE A 226 -15.61 15.14 -3.00
CA PHE A 226 -16.71 15.51 -2.11
C PHE A 226 -18.00 15.67 -2.90
N ASP A 227 -19.10 15.16 -2.35
CA ASP A 227 -20.43 15.43 -2.88
C ASP A 227 -20.82 16.89 -2.60
N LYS A 228 -21.33 17.60 -3.61
CA LYS A 228 -21.65 19.03 -3.49
C LYS A 228 -22.88 19.33 -2.61
N GLN A 229 -23.77 18.36 -2.42
CA GLN A 229 -25.00 18.57 -1.66
C GLN A 229 -24.77 18.33 -0.17
N THR A 230 -24.03 17.28 0.14
CA THR A 230 -23.79 16.82 1.52
C THR A 230 -22.46 17.30 2.10
N ASP A 231 -21.54 17.78 1.26
CA ASP A 231 -20.16 18.15 1.60
C ASP A 231 -19.34 16.99 2.21
N ARG A 232 -19.72 15.74 1.91
CA ARG A 232 -19.09 14.52 2.42
C ARG A 232 -18.21 13.83 1.40
N LEU A 233 -17.15 13.19 1.89
CA LEU A 233 -16.21 12.42 1.08
C LEU A 233 -16.91 11.19 0.47
N GLN A 234 -17.10 11.19 -0.85
CA GLN A 234 -17.74 10.07 -1.56
C GLN A 234 -16.72 9.11 -2.19
N LYS A 235 -15.52 9.60 -2.53
CA LYS A 235 -14.47 8.80 -3.14
C LYS A 235 -13.09 9.34 -2.81
N MET A 236 -12.17 8.43 -2.55
CA MET A 236 -10.74 8.69 -2.51
C MET A 236 -10.06 7.92 -3.64
N SER A 237 -9.08 8.54 -4.28
CA SER A 237 -8.10 7.81 -5.07
C SER A 237 -6.72 8.37 -4.82
N SER A 238 -5.75 7.51 -4.58
CA SER A 238 -4.38 7.90 -4.39
C SER A 238 -3.42 7.06 -5.23
N ARG A 239 -2.32 7.67 -5.65
CA ARG A 239 -1.12 6.94 -6.03
C ARG A 239 -0.15 7.06 -4.87
N PHE A 240 0.20 5.94 -4.26
CA PHE A 240 1.09 5.88 -3.11
C PHE A 240 2.13 4.79 -3.34
N ALA A 241 3.42 5.12 -3.22
CA ALA A 241 4.50 4.14 -3.35
C ALA A 241 4.40 3.30 -4.64
N GLY A 242 4.04 3.95 -5.76
CA GLY A 242 3.84 3.28 -7.06
C GLY A 242 2.49 2.59 -7.25
N LEU A 243 1.75 2.32 -6.17
CA LEU A 243 0.45 1.63 -6.18
C LEU A 243 -0.71 2.61 -6.31
N LYS A 244 -1.77 2.21 -7.03
CA LYS A 244 -3.02 2.97 -7.12
C LYS A 244 -4.04 2.39 -6.16
N ILE A 245 -4.49 3.20 -5.22
CA ILE A 245 -5.56 2.87 -4.27
C ILE A 245 -6.79 3.70 -4.65
N ALA A 246 -7.96 3.09 -4.67
CA ALA A 246 -9.22 3.81 -4.86
C ALA A 246 -10.30 3.21 -3.97
N ILE A 247 -10.92 4.07 -3.16
CA ILE A 247 -12.02 3.70 -2.27
C ILE A 247 -13.25 4.47 -2.73
N ASN A 248 -14.31 3.74 -3.07
CA ASN A 248 -15.61 4.34 -3.37
C ASN A 248 -16.50 4.22 -2.13
N TYR A 249 -16.43 5.24 -1.27
CA TYR A 249 -17.13 5.21 0.02
C TYR A 249 -18.63 5.09 -0.14
N ARG A 250 -19.23 5.71 -1.17
CA ARG A 250 -20.68 5.58 -1.43
C ARG A 250 -21.12 4.14 -1.70
N ARG A 251 -20.25 3.32 -2.29
CA ARG A 251 -20.54 1.90 -2.52
C ARG A 251 -20.34 1.05 -1.27
N LEU A 252 -19.48 1.49 -0.35
CA LEU A 252 -19.20 0.78 0.89
C LEU A 252 -20.13 1.20 2.02
N ALA A 253 -20.60 2.44 2.05
CA ALA A 253 -21.45 2.95 3.11
C ALA A 253 -22.84 2.30 3.08
N GLN A 254 -23.43 2.10 4.25
CA GLN A 254 -24.86 1.82 4.37
C GLN A 254 -25.65 3.03 3.84
N ALA A 255 -26.79 2.76 3.19
CA ALA A 255 -27.69 3.83 2.81
C ALA A 255 -28.28 4.45 4.09
N GLU A 256 -28.10 5.76 4.27
CA GLU A 256 -28.80 6.56 5.29
C GLU A 256 -30.28 6.74 4.92
#